data_AF-A0A537WQQ7-F1
#
_entry.id   AF-A0A537WQQ7-F1
#
_cell.length_a   1.000
_cell.length_b   1.000
_cell.length_c   1.000
_cell.angle_alpha   90.00
_cell.angle_beta   90.00
_cell.angle_gamma   90.00
#
_symmetry.space_group_name_H-M   'P 1'
#
loop_
_entity.id
_entity.type
_entity.pdbx_description
1 polymer ?
#
loop_
_entity_poly.entity_id
_entity_poly.type
_entity_poly.pdbx_seq_one_letter_code
_entity_poly.pdbx_strand_id
1 'polypeptide(L)'
;MLVPYCLGIVAASGSLHHALSALTFALFLLFTARILLKDFRDREGDARYGKPTILLRFGKTSTCAASLCALVAADVVLGLALDPRLVVFVQLFIVAIASMLWSLWRAHDPHAEQVAIGLGARMGNGLLLCVLAWFVLRGAGASISESSALIAVQSALFFVSFATLAGRPREAVIGYKG
;
A
#
# COMPACT_ATOMS: atom_id res chain seq x y z
N MET A 1 -1.48 -12.92 -2.48
CA MET A 1 -0.93 -11.87 -3.38
C MET A 1 0.09 -12.40 -4.39
N LEU A 2 0.53 -13.66 -4.33
CA LEU A 2 1.51 -14.21 -5.28
C LEU A 2 0.95 -14.39 -6.72
N VAL A 3 -0.32 -14.80 -6.84
CA VAL A 3 -0.91 -15.25 -8.13
C VAL A 3 -1.05 -14.13 -9.19
N PRO A 4 -1.50 -12.91 -8.86
CA PRO A 4 -1.57 -11.82 -9.85
C PRO A 4 -0.19 -11.32 -10.29
N TYR A 5 0.82 -11.43 -9.41
CA TYR A 5 2.18 -10.94 -9.65
C TYR A 5 2.93 -11.85 -10.63
N CYS A 6 2.77 -13.17 -10.51
CA CYS A 6 3.37 -14.14 -11.44
C CYS A 6 2.90 -13.97 -12.89
N LEU A 7 1.65 -13.51 -13.11
CA LEU A 7 1.12 -13.26 -14.45
C LEU A 7 1.78 -12.06 -15.14
N GLY A 8 2.17 -11.03 -14.39
CA GLY A 8 2.93 -9.89 -14.93
C GLY A 8 4.39 -10.25 -15.27
N ILE A 9 4.98 -11.22 -14.55
CA ILE A 9 6.38 -11.66 -14.70
C ILE A 9 6.62 -12.37 -16.03
N VAL A 10 5.66 -13.17 -16.50
CA VAL A 10 5.79 -13.96 -17.73
C VAL A 10 5.79 -13.06 -18.98
N ALA A 11 5.20 -11.87 -18.90
CA ALA A 11 5.06 -10.96 -20.04
C ALA A 11 6.30 -10.09 -20.32
N ALA A 12 7.25 -9.95 -19.39
CA ALA A 12 8.26 -8.88 -19.41
C ALA A 12 9.71 -9.34 -19.66
N SER A 13 9.93 -10.47 -20.34
CA SER A 13 11.25 -11.08 -20.56
C SER A 13 12.31 -10.13 -21.16
N GLY A 14 13.32 -9.74 -20.36
CA GLY A 14 14.62 -9.27 -20.84
C GLY A 14 15.33 -8.27 -19.90
N SER A 15 16.48 -8.65 -19.32
CA SER A 15 17.34 -7.88 -18.37
C SER A 15 16.86 -7.72 -16.91
N LEU A 16 15.69 -8.27 -16.59
CA LEU A 16 14.89 -7.99 -15.39
C LEU A 16 15.43 -8.44 -14.02
N HIS A 17 16.48 -9.25 -13.89
CA HIS A 17 16.68 -10.01 -12.63
C HIS A 17 16.94 -9.12 -11.38
N HIS A 18 17.69 -8.02 -11.51
CA HIS A 18 17.96 -7.09 -10.41
C HIS A 18 16.81 -6.11 -10.14
N ALA A 19 16.19 -5.56 -11.19
CA ALA A 19 15.02 -4.70 -11.04
C ALA A 19 13.82 -5.47 -10.48
N LEU A 20 13.68 -6.75 -10.88
CA LEU A 20 12.62 -7.65 -10.41
C LEU A 20 12.85 -8.08 -8.96
N SER A 21 14.10 -8.34 -8.55
CA SER A 21 14.41 -8.64 -7.15
C SER A 21 14.20 -7.42 -6.25
N ALA A 22 14.60 -6.23 -6.70
CA ALA A 22 14.35 -4.96 -6.00
C ALA A 22 12.85 -4.67 -5.88
N LEU A 23 12.07 -4.83 -6.96
CA LEU A 23 10.62 -4.66 -6.93
C LEU A 23 9.95 -5.66 -5.98
N THR A 24 10.34 -6.93 -6.04
CA THR A 24 9.81 -7.97 -5.15
C THR A 24 10.13 -7.64 -3.68
N PHE A 25 11.34 -7.14 -3.41
CA PHE A 25 11.75 -6.70 -2.09
C PHE A 25 10.95 -5.48 -1.60
N ALA A 26 10.74 -4.47 -2.45
CA ALA A 26 9.89 -3.33 -2.13
C ALA A 26 8.44 -3.73 -1.82
N LEU A 27 7.87 -4.62 -2.63
CA LEU A 27 6.51 -5.13 -2.41
C LEU A 27 6.43 -5.94 -1.10
N PHE A 28 7.46 -6.71 -0.77
CA PHE A 28 7.58 -7.41 0.50
C PHE A 28 7.62 -6.43 1.69
N LEU A 29 8.36 -5.32 1.56
CA LEU A 29 8.41 -4.27 2.59
C LEU A 29 7.07 -3.55 2.76
N LEU A 30 6.40 -3.18 1.66
CA LEU A 30 5.03 -2.61 1.70
C LEU A 30 4.04 -3.59 2.34
N PHE A 31 4.17 -4.88 2.03
CA PHE A 31 3.33 -5.91 2.63
C PHE A 31 3.60 -6.08 4.12
N THR A 32 4.88 -6.07 4.53
CA THR A 32 5.29 -6.07 5.94
C THR A 32 4.72 -4.86 6.68
N ALA A 33 4.84 -3.66 6.10
CA ALA A 33 4.27 -2.43 6.66
C ALA A 33 2.77 -2.58 6.93
N ARG A 34 2.04 -3.26 6.03
CA ARG A 34 0.59 -3.53 6.16
C ARG A 34 0.24 -4.61 7.16
N ILE A 35 0.99 -5.71 7.20
CA ILE A 35 0.76 -6.77 8.19
C ILE A 35 0.85 -6.20 9.60
N LEU A 36 1.83 -5.35 9.87
CA LEU A 36 1.98 -4.71 11.18
C LEU A 36 0.75 -3.86 11.56
N LEU A 37 0.11 -3.21 10.58
CA LEU A 37 -1.11 -2.42 10.82
C LEU A 37 -2.37 -3.28 10.93
N LYS A 38 -2.36 -4.48 10.34
CA LYS A 38 -3.46 -5.43 10.46
C LYS A 38 -3.67 -5.88 11.90
N ASP A 39 -2.60 -5.99 12.68
CA ASP A 39 -2.65 -6.37 14.10
C ASP A 39 -3.53 -5.42 14.94
N PHE A 40 -3.70 -4.15 14.53
CA PHE A 40 -4.62 -3.22 15.20
C PHE A 40 -6.08 -3.62 15.04
N ARG A 41 -6.45 -4.13 13.87
CA ARG A 41 -7.81 -4.61 13.60
C ARG A 41 -8.11 -5.87 14.39
N ASP A 42 -7.13 -6.76 14.49
CA ASP A 42 -7.30 -8.07 15.11
C ASP A 42 -6.97 -8.04 16.62
N ARG A 43 -6.67 -6.85 17.19
CA ARG A 43 -6.23 -6.62 18.58
C ARG A 43 -7.11 -7.26 19.64
N GLU A 44 -8.43 -7.06 19.57
CA GLU A 44 -9.36 -7.62 20.57
C GLU A 44 -9.43 -9.15 20.51
N GLY A 45 -9.37 -9.71 19.30
CA GLY A 45 -9.31 -11.15 19.09
C GLY A 45 -8.00 -11.74 19.60
N ASP A 46 -6.87 -11.14 19.22
CA ASP A 46 -5.55 -11.63 19.58
C ASP A 46 -5.27 -11.54 21.09
N ALA A 47 -5.79 -10.48 21.76
CA ALA A 47 -5.74 -10.36 23.21
C ALA A 47 -6.55 -11.47 23.91
N ARG A 48 -7.71 -11.85 23.36
CA ARG A 48 -8.55 -12.92 23.91
C ARG A 48 -7.93 -14.31 23.80
N TYR A 49 -7.11 -14.53 22.77
CA TYR A 49 -6.41 -15.81 22.54
C TYR A 49 -4.94 -15.78 23.00
N GLY A 50 -4.48 -14.71 23.65
CA GLY A 50 -3.13 -14.60 24.21
C GLY A 50 -2.00 -14.62 23.17
N LYS A 51 -2.27 -14.20 21.92
CA LYS A 51 -1.24 -14.22 20.87
C LYS A 51 -0.20 -13.12 21.06
N PRO A 52 1.10 -13.43 20.95
CA PRO A 52 2.16 -12.43 21.07
C PRO A 52 2.32 -11.64 19.77
N THR A 53 1.49 -10.61 19.55
CA THR A 53 1.70 -9.63 18.46
C THR A 53 2.59 -8.47 18.91
N ILE A 54 3.28 -7.82 17.97
CA ILE A 54 4.13 -6.64 18.26
C ILE A 54 3.31 -5.53 18.92
N LEU A 55 2.05 -5.36 18.48
CA LEU A 55 1.12 -4.40 19.05
C LEU A 55 0.81 -4.68 20.54
N LEU A 56 0.55 -5.94 20.91
CA LEU A 56 0.25 -6.31 22.29
C LEU A 56 1.50 -6.26 23.19
N ARG A 57 2.69 -6.48 22.62
CA ARG A 57 3.95 -6.54 23.36
C ARG A 57 4.66 -5.19 23.53
N PHE A 58 4.61 -4.33 22.50
CA PHE A 58 5.38 -3.07 22.44
C PHE A 58 4.50 -1.82 22.25
N GLY A 59 3.19 -2.00 22.12
CA GLY A 59 2.22 -0.92 22.02
C GLY A 59 2.16 -0.24 20.66
N LYS A 60 1.21 0.69 20.57
CA LYS A 60 0.82 1.39 19.34
C LYS A 60 1.97 2.16 18.67
N THR A 61 2.73 2.92 19.44
CA THR A 61 3.81 3.79 18.93
C THR A 61 4.89 2.96 18.24
N SER A 62 5.29 1.84 18.85
CA SER A 62 6.31 0.94 18.30
C SER A 62 5.85 0.28 17.00
N THR A 63 4.60 -0.19 16.93
CA THR A 63 4.03 -0.78 15.71
C THR A 63 3.91 0.25 14.59
N CYS A 64 3.47 1.48 14.90
CA CYS A 64 3.39 2.55 13.91
C CYS A 64 4.79 2.96 13.40
N ALA A 65 5.78 3.06 14.30
CA ALA A 65 7.16 3.37 13.93
C ALA A 65 7.77 2.27 13.04
N ALA A 66 7.57 0.99 13.39
CA ALA A 66 8.03 -0.13 12.57
C ALA A 66 7.37 -0.15 11.18
N SER A 67 6.06 0.12 11.11
CA SER A 67 5.35 0.24 9.84
C SER A 67 5.86 1.42 9.01
N LEU A 68 6.14 2.57 9.64
CA LEU A 68 6.72 3.74 8.97
C LEU A 68 8.12 3.44 8.42
N CYS A 69 8.98 2.77 9.20
CA CYS A 69 10.31 2.37 8.76
C CYS A 69 10.23 1.43 7.56
N ALA A 70 9.33 0.45 7.59
CA ALA A 70 9.09 -0.46 6.46
C ALA A 70 8.56 0.29 5.22
N LEU A 71 7.67 1.27 5.40
CA LEU A 71 7.15 2.12 4.31
C LEU A 71 8.25 2.96 3.68
N VAL A 72 9.09 3.63 4.49
CA VAL A 72 10.21 4.45 4.00
C VAL A 72 11.25 3.59 3.29
N ALA A 73 11.59 2.42 3.85
CA ALA A 73 12.50 1.49 3.20
C ALA A 73 11.93 1.01 1.84
N ALA A 74 10.63 0.73 1.77
CA ALA A 74 9.99 0.39 0.51
C ALA A 74 10.03 1.54 -0.50
N ASP A 75 9.77 2.78 -0.07
CA ASP A 75 9.80 3.98 -0.90
C ASP A 75 11.17 4.18 -1.56
N VAL A 76 12.24 4.07 -0.76
CA VAL A 76 13.63 4.13 -1.27
C VAL A 76 13.88 3.07 -2.34
N VAL A 77 13.49 1.82 -2.09
CA VAL A 77 13.71 0.72 -3.05
C VAL A 77 12.88 0.93 -4.32
N LEU A 78 11.64 1.42 -4.22
CA LEU A 78 10.80 1.74 -5.38
C LEU A 78 11.39 2.88 -6.20
N GLY A 79 11.90 3.93 -5.56
CA GLY A 79 12.56 5.04 -6.23
C GLY A 79 13.79 4.62 -7.04
N LEU A 80 14.49 3.58 -6.59
CA LEU A 80 15.64 3.01 -7.31
C LEU A 80 15.24 1.99 -8.40
N ALA A 81 14.11 1.32 -8.25
CA ALA A 81 13.70 0.21 -9.13
C ALA A 81 12.75 0.63 -10.27
N LEU A 82 12.04 1.76 -10.14
CA LEU A 82 10.99 2.18 -11.06
C LEU A 82 11.43 3.32 -12.00
N ASP A 83 10.71 3.45 -13.11
CA ASP A 83 10.85 4.60 -14.01
C ASP A 83 10.52 5.91 -13.27
N PRO A 84 11.30 6.99 -13.43
CA PRO A 84 11.07 8.25 -12.73
C PRO A 84 9.66 8.82 -12.88
N ARG A 85 8.99 8.60 -14.02
CA ARG A 85 7.61 9.05 -14.25
C ARG A 85 6.63 8.27 -13.40
N LEU A 86 6.84 6.96 -13.26
CA LEU A 86 6.03 6.11 -12.39
C LEU A 86 6.27 6.45 -10.93
N VAL A 87 7.50 6.78 -10.54
CA VAL A 87 7.85 7.21 -9.17
C VAL A 87 7.01 8.41 -8.74
N VAL A 88 6.75 9.39 -9.62
CA VAL A 88 5.88 10.54 -9.30
C VAL A 88 4.50 10.09 -8.84
N PHE A 89 3.88 9.13 -9.54
CA PHE A 89 2.58 8.60 -9.15
C PHE A 89 2.65 7.79 -7.86
N VAL A 90 3.67 6.93 -7.73
CA VAL A 90 3.91 6.14 -6.52
C VAL A 90 4.07 7.03 -5.29
N GLN A 91 4.78 8.15 -5.40
CA GLN A 91 5.01 9.07 -4.29
C GLN A 91 3.70 9.64 -3.74
N LEU A 92 2.73 9.94 -4.60
CA LEU A 92 1.40 10.38 -4.16
C LEU A 92 0.75 9.33 -3.26
N PHE A 93 0.81 8.06 -3.66
CA PHE A 93 0.27 6.95 -2.85
C PHE A 93 1.03 6.76 -1.54
N ILE A 94 2.36 6.86 -1.56
CA ILE A 94 3.19 6.75 -0.35
C ILE A 94 2.84 7.85 0.64
N VAL A 95 2.70 9.09 0.19
CA VAL A 95 2.27 10.23 1.03
C VAL A 95 0.87 9.98 1.59
N ALA A 96 -0.08 9.49 0.78
CA ALA A 96 -1.41 9.16 1.27
C ALA A 96 -1.38 8.06 2.34
N ILE A 97 -0.60 6.99 2.15
CA ILE A 97 -0.43 5.91 3.14
C ILE A 97 0.22 6.46 4.42
N ALA A 98 1.27 7.27 4.31
CA ALA A 98 1.94 7.89 5.44
C ALA A 98 1.00 8.83 6.22
N SER A 99 0.14 9.58 5.52
CA SER A 99 -0.88 10.43 6.17
C SER A 99 -1.89 9.61 6.97
N MET A 100 -2.29 8.42 6.47
CA MET A 100 -3.16 7.51 7.20
C MET A 100 -2.44 6.84 8.38
N LEU A 101 -1.16 6.54 8.25
CA LEU A 101 -0.35 6.03 9.36
C LEU A 101 -0.21 7.09 10.47
N TRP A 102 -0.03 8.36 10.10
CA TRP A 102 -0.03 9.47 11.04
C TRP A 102 -1.39 9.66 11.72
N SER A 103 -2.48 9.59 10.95
CA SER A 103 -3.86 9.62 11.47
C SER A 103 -4.10 8.47 12.45
N LEU A 104 -3.68 7.25 12.09
CA LEU A 104 -3.74 6.08 12.95
C LEU A 104 -2.97 6.32 14.25
N TRP A 105 -1.74 6.82 14.18
CA TRP A 105 -0.92 7.09 15.37
C TRP A 105 -1.60 8.09 16.33
N ARG A 106 -2.27 9.12 15.80
CA ARG A 106 -2.99 10.13 16.57
C ARG A 106 -4.39 9.72 17.02
N ALA A 107 -5.01 8.73 16.41
CA ALA A 107 -6.35 8.28 16.78
C ALA A 107 -6.37 7.77 18.22
N HIS A 108 -7.45 8.02 18.96
CA HIS A 108 -7.64 7.50 20.32
C HIS A 108 -8.86 6.57 20.39
N ASP A 109 -9.77 6.68 19.41
CA ASP A 109 -10.93 5.81 19.27
C ASP A 109 -10.66 4.65 18.28
N PRO A 110 -11.09 3.41 18.61
CA PRO A 110 -10.90 2.26 17.73
C PRO A 110 -11.52 2.40 16.33
N HIS A 111 -12.56 3.21 16.20
CA HIS A 111 -13.23 3.43 14.91
C HIS A 111 -12.35 4.22 13.94
N ALA A 112 -11.75 5.33 14.38
CA ALA A 112 -10.80 6.11 13.59
C ALA A 112 -9.54 5.29 13.23
N GLU A 113 -9.07 4.42 14.14
CA GLU A 113 -7.99 3.49 13.84
C GLU A 113 -8.36 2.56 12.67
N GLN A 114 -9.55 1.95 12.70
CA GLN A 114 -10.03 1.07 11.62
C GLN A 114 -10.19 1.81 10.28
N VAL A 115 -10.70 3.04 10.30
CA VAL A 115 -10.83 3.87 9.10
C VAL A 115 -9.45 4.18 8.50
N ALA A 116 -8.48 4.57 9.33
CA ALA A 116 -7.11 4.86 8.87
C ALA A 116 -6.44 3.60 8.28
N ILE A 117 -6.59 2.44 8.93
CA ILE A 117 -6.08 1.15 8.44
C ILE A 117 -6.75 0.78 7.11
N GLY A 118 -8.08 0.90 7.02
CA GLY A 118 -8.85 0.57 5.82
C GLY A 118 -8.49 1.47 4.63
N LEU A 119 -8.37 2.78 4.85
CA LEU A 119 -7.95 3.74 3.82
C LEU A 119 -6.50 3.51 3.38
N GLY A 120 -5.57 3.28 4.30
CA GLY A 120 -4.20 2.90 3.96
C GLY A 120 -4.12 1.57 3.17
N ALA A 121 -4.97 0.60 3.53
CA ALA A 121 -5.12 -0.66 2.79
C ALA A 121 -5.71 -0.46 1.38
N ARG A 122 -6.60 0.51 1.18
CA ARG A 122 -7.10 0.85 -0.15
C ARG A 122 -6.04 1.56 -0.99
N MET A 123 -5.32 2.52 -0.41
CA MET A 123 -4.31 3.29 -1.13
C MET A 123 -3.14 2.43 -1.61
N GLY A 124 -2.57 1.57 -0.77
CA GLY A 124 -1.51 0.68 -1.25
C GLY A 124 -2.00 -0.42 -2.21
N ASN A 125 -3.31 -0.74 -2.27
CA ASN A 125 -3.84 -1.57 -3.36
C ASN A 125 -3.86 -0.78 -4.67
N GLY A 126 -4.23 0.50 -4.61
CA GLY A 126 -4.14 1.41 -5.75
C GLY A 126 -2.71 1.55 -6.27
N LEU A 127 -1.73 1.71 -5.37
CA LEU A 127 -0.30 1.72 -5.71
C LEU A 127 0.08 0.44 -6.47
N LEU A 128 -0.23 -0.74 -5.92
CA LEU A 128 0.09 -2.03 -6.54
C LEU A 128 -0.54 -2.16 -7.93
N LEU A 129 -1.80 -1.76 -8.09
CA LEU A 129 -2.50 -1.83 -9.37
C LEU A 129 -1.90 -0.87 -10.40
N CYS A 130 -1.49 0.34 -10.00
CA CYS A 130 -0.84 1.28 -10.91
C CYS A 130 0.53 0.75 -11.37
N VAL A 131 1.32 0.20 -10.46
CA VAL A 131 2.62 -0.41 -10.79
C VAL A 131 2.43 -1.62 -11.71
N LEU A 132 1.46 -2.49 -11.43
CA LEU A 132 1.16 -3.64 -12.30
C LEU A 132 0.67 -3.19 -13.68
N ALA A 133 -0.23 -2.22 -13.74
CA ALA A 133 -0.73 -1.66 -14.99
C ALA A 133 0.39 -1.07 -15.85
N TRP A 134 1.34 -0.35 -15.23
CA TRP A 134 2.54 0.13 -15.92
C TRP A 134 3.29 -1.02 -16.59
N PHE A 135 3.65 -2.05 -15.83
CA PHE A 135 4.46 -3.16 -16.36
C PHE A 135 3.71 -3.95 -17.43
N VAL A 136 2.40 -4.19 -17.27
CA VAL A 136 1.58 -4.86 -18.28
C VAL A 136 1.54 -4.06 -19.58
N LEU A 137 1.29 -2.74 -19.51
CA LEU A 137 1.25 -1.89 -20.70
C LEU A 137 2.61 -1.78 -21.39
N ARG A 138 3.67 -1.57 -20.61
CA ARG A 138 5.04 -1.49 -21.15
C ARG A 138 5.47 -2.82 -21.76
N GLY A 139 5.11 -3.95 -21.15
CA GLY A 139 5.35 -5.30 -21.69
C GLY A 139 4.55 -5.58 -22.97
N ALA A 140 3.34 -5.03 -23.10
CA ALA A 140 2.53 -5.11 -24.30
C ALA A 140 2.98 -4.16 -25.44
N GLY A 141 4.06 -3.39 -25.23
CA GLY A 141 4.60 -2.46 -26.22
C GLY A 141 3.92 -1.09 -26.27
N ALA A 142 3.09 -0.75 -25.27
CA ALA A 142 2.42 0.56 -25.21
C ALA A 142 3.43 1.71 -25.06
N SER A 143 3.10 2.86 -25.66
CA SER A 143 3.90 4.06 -25.52
C SER A 143 3.93 4.56 -24.07
N ILE A 144 4.93 5.38 -23.75
CA ILE A 144 5.06 5.97 -22.42
C ILE A 144 3.88 6.91 -22.13
N SER A 145 3.37 7.62 -23.14
CA SER A 145 2.20 8.49 -23.05
C SER A 145 0.94 7.73 -22.70
N GLU A 146 0.67 6.61 -23.38
CA GLU A 146 -0.52 5.77 -23.10
C GLU A 146 -0.44 5.17 -21.69
N SER A 147 0.74 4.68 -21.32
CA SER A 147 0.98 4.12 -19.98
C SER A 147 0.81 5.17 -18.88
N SER A 148 1.31 6.39 -19.10
CA SER A 148 1.16 7.49 -18.15
C SER A 148 -0.29 7.97 -18.05
N ALA A 149 -1.01 8.04 -19.18
CA ALA A 149 -2.41 8.45 -19.20
C ALA A 149 -3.30 7.48 -18.41
N LEU A 150 -3.13 6.16 -18.61
CA LEU A 150 -3.92 5.18 -17.87
C LEU A 150 -3.63 5.26 -16.36
N ILE A 151 -2.36 5.37 -15.97
CA ILE A 151 -1.98 5.47 -14.55
C ILE A 151 -2.48 6.76 -13.93
N ALA A 152 -2.48 7.87 -14.67
CA ALA A 152 -3.06 9.13 -14.19
C ALA A 152 -4.57 8.98 -13.91
N VAL A 153 -5.32 8.36 -14.82
CA VAL A 153 -6.75 8.09 -14.63
C VAL A 153 -6.98 7.14 -13.45
N GLN A 154 -6.24 6.05 -13.37
CA GLN A 154 -6.36 5.08 -12.27
C GLN A 154 -6.02 5.72 -10.92
N SER A 155 -4.94 6.51 -10.87
CA SER A 155 -4.56 7.27 -9.69
C SER A 155 -5.68 8.22 -9.28
N ALA A 156 -6.21 9.01 -10.23
CA ALA A 156 -7.31 9.93 -9.95
C ALA A 156 -8.53 9.21 -9.35
N LEU A 157 -8.91 8.03 -9.87
CA LEU A 157 -10.02 7.24 -9.31
C LEU A 157 -9.75 6.81 -7.86
N PHE A 158 -8.53 6.35 -7.55
CA PHE A 158 -8.15 6.00 -6.18
C PHE A 158 -8.15 7.23 -5.26
N PHE A 159 -7.63 8.36 -5.72
CA PHE A 159 -7.57 9.59 -4.93
C PHE A 159 -8.93 10.24 -4.71
N VAL A 160 -9.82 10.21 -5.70
CA VAL A 160 -11.22 10.63 -5.54
C VAL A 160 -11.89 9.74 -4.49
N SER A 161 -11.73 8.41 -4.61
CA SER A 161 -12.27 7.48 -3.63
C SER A 161 -11.67 7.66 -2.23
N PHE A 162 -10.41 8.04 -2.14
CA PHE A 162 -9.74 8.33 -0.87
C PHE A 162 -10.30 9.59 -0.23
N ALA A 163 -10.40 10.68 -1.01
CA ALA A 163 -10.91 11.96 -0.53
C ALA A 163 -12.38 11.86 -0.09
N THR A 164 -13.22 11.13 -0.83
CA THR A 164 -14.63 10.94 -0.47
C THR A 164 -14.79 10.16 0.83
N LEU A 165 -14.05 9.06 0.99
CA LEU A 165 -14.12 8.23 2.20
C LEU A 165 -13.43 8.88 3.41
N ALA A 166 -12.35 9.64 3.21
CA ALA A 166 -11.72 10.43 4.26
C ALA A 166 -12.64 11.57 4.75
N GLY A 167 -13.42 12.17 3.84
CA GLY A 167 -14.43 13.18 4.17
C GLY A 167 -15.73 12.62 4.78
N ARG A 168 -15.99 11.31 4.62
CA ARG A 168 -17.17 10.61 5.15
C ARG A 168 -16.78 9.32 5.88
N PRO A 169 -16.10 9.41 7.03
CA PRO A 169 -15.53 8.26 7.73
C PRO A 169 -16.55 7.21 8.19
N ARG A 170 -17.84 7.58 8.33
CA ARG A 170 -18.92 6.65 8.67
C ARG A 170 -19.27 5.67 7.54
N GLU A 171 -19.08 6.05 6.27
CA GLU A 171 -19.34 5.19 5.12
C GLU A 171 -18.18 4.19 4.87
N ALA A 172 -16.96 4.54 5.30
CA ALA A 172 -15.78 3.70 5.15
C ALA A 172 -15.87 2.38 5.96
N VAL A 173 -16.64 2.36 7.05
CA VAL A 173 -16.83 1.18 7.90
C VAL A 173 -17.90 0.22 7.35
N ILE A 174 -18.85 0.71 6.55
CA ILE A 174 -20.00 -0.08 6.08
C ILE A 174 -19.59 -1.07 4.99
N GLY A 175 -18.52 -0.79 4.23
CA GLY A 175 -17.97 -1.73 3.23
C GLY A 175 -17.20 -2.93 3.80
N TYR A 176 -17.04 -3.03 5.13
CA TYR A 176 -16.18 -4.01 5.80
C TYR A 176 -16.94 -4.93 6.79
N LYS A 177 -18.28 -4.99 6.69
CA LYS A 177 -19.16 -5.95 7.39
C LYS A 177 -19.76 -7.03 6.46
N GLY A 178 -19.21 -7.19 5.26
CA GLY A 178 -19.54 -8.30 4.34
C GLY A 178 -18.51 -9.41 4.42
#